data_AF-A0A843CHH9-F1
#
_entry.id   AF-A0A843CHH9-F1
#
_cell.length_a   1.000
_cell.length_b   1.000
_cell.length_c   1.000
_cell.angle_alpha   90.00
_cell.angle_beta   90.00
_cell.angle_gamma   90.00
#
_symmetry.space_group_name_H-M   'P 1'
#
loop_
_entity.id
_entity.type
_entity.pdbx_description
1 polymer ?
#
loop_
_entity_poly.entity_id
_entity_poly.type
_entity_poly.pdbx_seq_one_letter_code
_entity_poly.pdbx_strand_id
1 'polypeptide(L)'
;MLSDTRLTLIGIAFIFAGFLIFGIFGQKYYNLTIQAEEFGDCYDFSDDGKQIKIDCNVAAQDKMIFFGLIIGLIGLGIFFLIKGLKGKWDQDVKPEDTVGPGSSFPS
;
A
#
# COMPACT_ATOMS: atom_id res chain seq x y z
N MET A 1 -17.70 9.50 -12.91
CA MET A 1 -16.36 9.97 -13.37
C MET A 1 -15.52 10.24 -12.14
N LEU A 2 -14.36 9.59 -12.04
CA LEU A 2 -13.39 9.82 -10.99
C LEU A 2 -12.24 10.61 -11.65
N SER A 3 -12.03 11.87 -11.26
CA SER A 3 -10.97 12.70 -11.87
C SER A 3 -9.60 12.09 -11.64
N ASP A 4 -8.63 12.40 -12.51
CA ASP A 4 -7.24 11.94 -12.38
C ASP A 4 -6.65 12.32 -11.00
N THR A 5 -7.03 13.48 -10.45
CA THR A 5 -6.67 13.90 -9.09
C THR A 5 -7.23 12.99 -8.00
N ARG A 6 -8.44 12.44 -8.20
CA ARG A 6 -9.04 11.52 -7.24
C ARG A 6 -8.36 10.16 -7.28
N LEU A 7 -7.93 9.69 -8.45
CA LEU A 7 -7.14 8.46 -8.59
C LEU A 7 -5.77 8.59 -7.91
N THR A 8 -5.09 9.72 -8.09
CA THR A 8 -3.80 9.96 -7.42
C THR A 8 -3.95 10.11 -5.90
N LEU A 9 -4.98 10.82 -5.43
CA LEU A 9 -5.28 10.94 -3.99
C LEU A 9 -5.54 9.56 -3.35
N ILE A 10 -6.29 8.70 -4.03
CA ILE A 10 -6.53 7.32 -3.58
C ILE A 10 -5.22 6.52 -3.54
N GLY A 11 -4.38 6.64 -4.57
CA GLY A 11 -3.07 5.98 -4.59
C GLY A 11 -2.17 6.38 -3.41
N ILE A 12 -2.11 7.67 -3.09
CA ILE A 12 -1.36 8.19 -1.93
C ILE A 12 -1.94 7.64 -0.63
N ALA A 13 -3.27 7.63 -0.47
CA ALA A 13 -3.92 7.11 0.72
C ALA A 13 -3.61 5.62 0.96
N PHE A 14 -3.61 4.79 -0.09
CA PHE A 14 -3.26 3.37 0.00
C PHE A 14 -1.80 3.16 0.42
N ILE A 15 -0.86 3.91 -0.17
CA ILE A 15 0.56 3.82 0.18
C ILE A 15 0.77 4.26 1.64
N PHE A 16 0.16 5.38 2.04
CA PHE A 16 0.28 5.91 3.39
C PHE A 16 -0.30 4.95 4.44
N ALA A 17 -1.48 4.38 4.18
CA ALA A 17 -2.07 3.36 5.05
C ALA A 17 -1.17 2.11 5.16
N GLY A 18 -0.57 1.66 4.05
CA GLY A 18 0.40 0.57 4.05
C GLY A 18 1.59 0.85 4.96
N PHE A 19 2.20 2.03 4.86
CA PHE A 19 3.32 2.41 5.73
C PHE A 19 2.92 2.60 7.20
N LEU A 20 1.72 3.10 7.50
CA LEU A 20 1.26 3.20 8.89
C LEU A 20 1.07 1.83 9.54
N ILE A 21 0.41 0.91 8.85
CA ILE A 21 0.22 -0.47 9.35
C ILE A 21 1.59 -1.14 9.51
N PHE A 22 2.48 -0.96 8.54
CA PHE A 22 3.85 -1.47 8.62
C PHE A 22 4.63 -0.88 9.81
N GLY A 23 4.51 0.42 10.07
CA GLY A 23 5.20 1.08 11.18
C GLY A 23 4.71 0.61 12.56
N ILE A 24 3.40 0.45 12.73
CA ILE A 24 2.80 0.05 14.03
C ILE A 24 3.05 -1.43 14.32
N PHE A 25 2.85 -2.30 13.33
CA PHE A 25 2.88 -3.76 13.54
C PHE A 25 4.19 -4.42 13.09
N GLY A 26 5.02 -3.76 12.29
CA GLY A 26 6.22 -4.35 11.68
C GLY A 26 7.28 -4.78 12.70
N GLN A 27 7.36 -4.11 13.85
CA GLN A 27 8.29 -4.49 14.93
C GLN A 27 7.98 -5.90 15.49
N LYS A 28 6.69 -6.26 15.62
CA LYS A 28 6.28 -7.59 16.11
C LYS A 28 6.78 -8.69 15.16
N TYR A 29 6.61 -8.49 13.85
CA TYR A 29 7.04 -9.45 12.82
C TYR A 29 8.56 -9.48 12.58
N TYR A 30 9.27 -8.37 12.80
CA TYR A 30 10.73 -8.31 12.69
C TYR A 30 11.42 -9.13 13.79
N ASN A 31 10.97 -8.97 15.04
CA ASN A 31 11.53 -9.69 16.18
C ASN A 31 11.31 -11.22 16.10
N LEU A 32 10.16 -11.65 15.56
CA LEU A 32 9.88 -13.05 15.29
C LEU A 32 10.87 -13.67 14.27
N THR A 33 11.34 -12.87 13.32
CA THR A 33 12.27 -13.34 12.28
C THR A 33 13.65 -13.64 12.84
N ILE A 34 14.17 -12.75 13.70
CA ILE A 34 15.47 -12.96 14.35
C ILE A 34 15.43 -14.17 15.28
N GLN A 35 14.34 -14.35 16.03
CA GLN A 35 14.23 -15.50 16.93
C GLN A 35 14.11 -16.84 16.21
N ALA A 36 13.37 -16.90 15.09
CA ALA A 36 13.23 -18.11 14.29
C ALA A 36 14.57 -18.51 13.61
N GLU A 37 15.37 -17.54 13.17
CA GLU A 37 16.66 -17.79 12.52
C GLU A 37 17.77 -18.17 13.52
N GLU A 38 17.76 -17.60 14.73
CA GLU A 38 18.85 -17.76 15.70
C GLU A 38 18.62 -18.91 16.71
N PHE A 39 17.37 -19.24 17.06
CA PHE A 39 17.10 -20.16 18.18
C PHE A 39 16.31 -21.43 17.80
N GLY A 40 15.80 -21.55 16.57
CA GLY A 40 15.10 -22.76 16.09
C GLY A 40 13.76 -23.07 16.75
N ASP A 41 13.34 -22.27 17.73
CA ASP A 41 12.07 -22.38 18.46
C ASP A 41 11.32 -21.05 18.37
N CYS A 42 10.05 -21.08 17.94
CA CYS A 42 9.21 -19.89 17.82
C CYS A 42 8.38 -19.67 19.09
N TYR A 43 8.48 -18.47 19.67
CA TYR A 43 7.71 -18.08 20.85
C TYR A 43 6.85 -16.87 20.54
N ASP A 44 5.58 -16.92 20.92
CA ASP A 44 4.73 -15.75 20.97
C ASP A 44 4.95 -15.01 22.29
N PHE A 45 5.32 -13.73 22.18
CA PHE A 45 5.38 -12.82 23.32
C PHE A 45 4.07 -12.04 23.32
N SER A 46 2.99 -12.72 23.72
CA SER A 46 1.74 -12.04 24.04
C SER A 46 2.00 -10.99 25.13
N ASP A 47 1.29 -9.85 25.06
CA ASP A 47 1.45 -8.66 25.94
C ASP A 47 1.37 -8.99 27.46
N ASP A 48 0.92 -10.20 27.82
CA ASP A 48 0.85 -10.73 29.19
C ASP A 48 2.19 -11.28 29.74
N GLY A 49 3.29 -11.16 29.00
CA GLY A 49 4.64 -11.56 29.43
C GLY A 49 4.86 -13.07 29.53
N LYS A 50 3.95 -13.88 28.98
CA LYS A 50 4.04 -15.35 28.96
C LYS A 50 4.56 -15.81 27.61
N GLN A 51 5.69 -16.50 27.61
CA GLN A 51 6.28 -17.11 26.41
C GLN A 51 5.48 -18.36 26.06
N ILE A 52 4.77 -18.34 24.95
CA ILE A 52 4.00 -19.50 24.47
C ILE A 52 4.72 -20.07 23.26
N LYS A 53 5.14 -21.33 23.31
CA LYS A 53 5.78 -22.01 22.18
C LYS A 53 4.73 -22.21 21.08
N ILE A 54 4.97 -21.64 19.91
CA ILE A 54 4.11 -21.72 18.73
C ILE A 54 4.83 -22.46 17.61
N ASP A 55 4.04 -23.07 16.72
CA ASP A 55 4.59 -23.75 15.55
C ASP A 55 5.21 -22.70 14.60
N CYS A 56 6.49 -22.85 14.29
CA CYS A 56 7.22 -21.94 13.43
C CYS A 56 6.63 -21.84 12.02
N ASN A 57 5.95 -22.87 11.53
CA ASN A 57 5.31 -22.84 10.22
C ASN A 57 4.10 -21.88 10.21
N VAL A 58 3.31 -21.87 11.29
CA VAL A 58 2.17 -20.97 11.44
C VAL A 58 2.64 -19.52 11.60
N ALA A 59 3.66 -19.30 12.43
CA ALA A 59 4.26 -17.97 12.62
C ALA A 59 4.86 -17.40 11.33
N ALA A 60 5.58 -18.24 10.57
CA ALA A 60 6.14 -17.86 9.29
C ALA A 60 5.06 -17.55 8.24
N GLN A 61 3.96 -18.31 8.24
CA GLN A 61 2.83 -18.09 7.35
C GLN A 61 2.12 -16.76 7.65
N ASP A 62 1.84 -16.46 8.92
CA ASP A 62 1.22 -15.19 9.32
C ASP A 62 2.09 -13.98 8.95
N LYS A 63 3.41 -14.10 9.13
CA LYS A 63 4.37 -13.10 8.64
C LYS A 63 4.24 -12.92 7.12
N MET A 64 4.24 -14.01 6.37
CA MET A 64 4.19 -13.96 4.90
C MET A 64 2.89 -13.32 4.40
N ILE A 65 1.76 -13.62 5.06
CA ILE A 65 0.46 -13.00 4.79
C ILE A 65 0.51 -11.50 5.12
N PHE A 66 1.05 -11.11 6.28
CA PHE A 66 1.18 -9.70 6.67
C PHE A 66 1.99 -8.90 5.65
N PHE A 67 3.20 -9.35 5.33
CA PHE A 67 4.05 -8.69 4.34
C PHE A 67 3.42 -8.70 2.95
N GLY A 68 2.76 -9.80 2.57
CA GLY A 68 2.00 -9.88 1.32
C GLY A 68 0.88 -8.85 1.23
N LEU A 69 0.17 -8.61 2.33
CA LEU A 69 -0.90 -7.60 2.41
C LEU A 69 -0.32 -6.19 2.28
N ILE A 70 0.79 -5.88 2.97
CA ILE A 70 1.49 -4.59 2.86
C ILE A 70 1.98 -4.34 1.43
N ILE A 71 2.65 -5.33 0.81
CA ILE A 71 3.11 -5.24 -0.58
C ILE A 71 1.92 -5.07 -1.52
N GLY A 72 0.82 -5.78 -1.27
CA GLY A 72 -0.43 -5.63 -2.03
C GLY A 72 -1.00 -4.21 -1.95
N LEU A 73 -1.08 -3.63 -0.75
CA LEU A 73 -1.57 -2.25 -0.55
C LEU A 73 -0.68 -1.22 -1.25
N ILE A 74 0.64 -1.34 -1.10
CA ILE A 74 1.60 -0.44 -1.75
C ILE A 74 1.55 -0.61 -3.27
N GLY A 75 1.52 -1.85 -3.76
CA GLY A 75 1.42 -2.16 -5.19
C GLY A 75 0.14 -1.63 -5.82
N LEU A 76 -1.00 -1.75 -5.13
CA LEU A 76 -2.28 -1.18 -5.54
C LEU A 76 -2.21 0.35 -5.58
N GLY A 77 -1.59 0.97 -4.58
CA GLY A 77 -1.38 2.41 -4.55
C GLY A 77 -0.51 2.92 -5.70
N ILE A 78 0.60 2.22 -5.99
CA ILE A 78 1.47 2.52 -7.15
C ILE A 78 0.70 2.37 -8.46
N PHE A 79 -0.13 1.32 -8.59
CA PHE A 79 -0.98 1.13 -9.78
C PHE A 79 -1.92 2.32 -10.00
N PHE A 80 -2.57 2.81 -8.95
CA PHE A 80 -3.43 3.99 -9.02
C PHE A 80 -2.65 5.26 -9.37
N LEU A 81 -1.44 5.44 -8.84
CA LEU A 81 -0.56 6.57 -9.19
C LEU A 81 -0.17 6.55 -10.66
N ILE A 82 0.28 5.40 -11.18
CA ILE A 82 0.66 5.26 -12.60
C ILE A 82 -0.54 5.59 -13.50
N LYS A 83 -1.73 5.09 -13.14
CA LYS A 83 -2.95 5.33 -13.90
C LYS A 83 -3.41 6.78 -13.83
N GLY A 84 -3.30 7.44 -12.69
CA GLY A 84 -3.63 8.85 -12.53
C GLY A 84 -2.63 9.79 -13.23
N LEU A 85 -1.35 9.42 -13.31
CA LEU A 85 -0.33 10.19 -14.04
C LEU A 85 -0.40 10.00 -15.56
N LYS A 86 -0.74 8.80 -16.04
CA LYS A 86 -0.92 8.51 -17.48
C LYS A 86 -2.33 8.83 -17.99
N GLY A 87 -3.25 9.18 -17.09
CA GLY A 87 -4.65 9.39 -17.40
C GLY A 87 -4.90 10.68 -18.17
N LYS A 88 -5.71 10.59 -19.22
CA LYS A 88 -6.41 11.73 -19.86
C LYS A 88 -7.82 11.92 -19.26
N TRP A 89 -8.13 11.28 -18.12
CA TRP A 89 -9.51 11.16 -17.62
C TRP A 89 -10.11 12.49 -17.15
N ASP A 90 -9.27 13.43 -16.73
CA ASP A 90 -9.65 14.80 -16.38
C ASP A 90 -9.51 15.77 -17.57
N GLN A 91 -8.91 15.31 -18.67
CA GLN A 91 -8.60 16.12 -19.85
C GLN A 91 -9.69 16.02 -20.93
N ASP A 92 -10.76 15.26 -20.67
CA ASP A 92 -11.95 15.19 -21.53
C ASP A 92 -12.90 16.33 -21.16
N VAL A 93 -12.45 17.54 -21.47
CA VAL A 93 -13.26 18.75 -21.31
C VAL A 93 -14.31 18.74 -22.42
N LYS A 94 -15.58 18.87 -22.05
CA LYS A 94 -16.64 19.03 -23.05
C LYS A 94 -16.34 20.25 -23.91
N PRO A 95 -16.57 20.19 -25.24
CA PRO A 95 -16.27 21.29 -26.14
C PRO A 95 -17.03 22.57 -25.79
N GLU A 96 -18.19 22.45 -25.12
CA GLU A 96 -18.93 23.60 -24.58
C GLU A 96 -18.23 24.34 -23.43
N ASP A 97 -17.30 23.69 -22.72
CA ASP A 97 -16.62 24.22 -21.53
C ASP A 97 -15.15 24.62 -21.80
N THR A 98 -14.67 24.49 -23.05
CA THR A 98 -13.34 24.95 -23.45
C THR A 98 -13.28 26.48 -23.57
N VAL A 99 -12.49 27.12 -22.71
CA VAL A 99 -12.19 28.56 -22.77
C VAL A 99 -10.76 28.79 -23.26
N GLY A 100 -10.61 29.05 -24.56
CA GLY A 100 -9.34 29.35 -25.20
C GLY A 100 -9.50 29.50 -26.72
N PRO A 101 -8.65 30.28 -27.40
CA PRO A 101 -8.70 30.40 -28.84
C PRO A 101 -8.48 29.03 -29.50
N GLY A 102 -9.47 28.54 -30.24
CA GLY A 102 -9.40 27.26 -30.95
C GLY A 102 -8.43 27.31 -32.14
N SER A 103 -8.25 26.17 -32.81
CA SER A 103 -7.42 26.03 -34.02
C SER A 103 -7.86 26.88 -35.23
N SER A 104 -8.91 27.69 -35.06
CA SER A 104 -9.44 28.66 -36.01
C SER A 104 -8.87 30.08 -35.86
N PHE A 105 -7.93 30.31 -34.93
CA PHE A 105 -7.23 31.60 -34.85
C PHE A 105 -6.06 31.62 -35.85
N PRO A 106 -6.13 32.43 -36.92
CA PRO A 106 -4.98 32.64 -37.80
C PRO A 106 -3.92 33.41 -37.02
N SER A 107 -2.67 32.94 -37.11
CA SER A 107 -1.46 33.61 -36.63
C SER A 107 -1.22 34.93 -37.34
#